data_AF-A0A1C6V4C6-F1
#
_entry.id   AF-A0A1C6V4C6-F1
#
_cell.length_a   1.000
_cell.length_b   1.000
_cell.length_c   1.000
_cell.angle_alpha   90.00
_cell.angle_beta   90.00
_cell.angle_gamma   90.00
#
_symmetry.space_group_name_H-M   'P 1'
#
loop_
_entity.id
_entity.type
_entity.pdbx_description
1 polymer ?
#
loop_
_entity_poly.entity_id
_entity_poly.type
_entity_poly.pdbx_seq_one_letter_code
_entity_poly.pdbx_strand_id
1 'polypeptide(L)'
;MDVEFVFDVPCVWSYFAYARFQRAAARIRAEGGQVAVRFRPFQLDPRATADGEPKIDVLRRAFGVEADDAVAGMESKAASEGLTFRHRHAVWSDTLPAHRLIAVAAGQGRGEAMVERLFRAHHTDELNIADPVTLRRLADEAGVASRDGGDEDVRAELARVRAEGVRGVPVFRLAGRTLHGALSEETLYQAMSATVAA
;
A
#
# COMPACT_ATOMS: atom_id res chain seq x y z
N MET A 1 12.30 -10.30 12.85
CA MET A 1 10.85 -10.22 13.05
C MET A 1 10.15 -10.15 11.71
N ASP A 2 9.09 -10.95 11.54
CA ASP A 2 8.23 -10.95 10.36
C ASP A 2 6.96 -10.12 10.63
N VAL A 3 6.62 -9.25 9.69
CA VAL A 3 5.40 -8.43 9.73
C VAL A 3 4.62 -8.66 8.44
N GLU A 4 3.34 -9.00 8.54
CA GLU A 4 2.46 -8.92 7.37
C GLU A 4 1.82 -7.54 7.29
N PHE A 5 1.80 -6.94 6.10
CA PHE A 5 1.13 -5.68 5.82
C PHE A 5 0.06 -5.90 4.74
N VAL A 6 -1.20 -5.85 5.16
CA VAL A 6 -2.37 -5.94 4.27
C VAL A 6 -2.79 -4.54 3.87
N PHE A 7 -2.82 -4.28 2.57
CA PHE A 7 -3.08 -2.94 2.06
C PHE A 7 -3.62 -2.93 0.63
N ASP A 8 -4.07 -1.76 0.20
CA ASP A 8 -4.35 -1.47 -1.20
C ASP A 8 -3.70 -0.14 -1.60
N VAL A 9 -3.22 -0.04 -2.83
CA VAL A 9 -2.46 1.13 -3.31
C VAL A 9 -3.29 2.43 -3.29
N PRO A 10 -4.57 2.49 -3.71
CA PRO A 10 -5.34 3.73 -3.70
C PRO A 10 -5.75 4.23 -2.30
N CYS A 11 -5.51 3.44 -1.26
CA CYS A 11 -5.86 3.77 0.12
C CYS A 11 -4.85 4.76 0.72
N VAL A 12 -5.26 6.01 0.93
CA VAL A 12 -4.40 7.05 1.55
C VAL A 12 -3.88 6.64 2.93
N TRP A 13 -4.71 5.97 3.72
CA TRP A 13 -4.32 5.48 5.05
C TRP A 13 -3.28 4.37 4.98
N SER A 14 -3.31 3.54 3.93
CA SER A 14 -2.29 2.53 3.71
C SER A 14 -0.94 3.18 3.42
N TYR A 15 -0.90 4.28 2.66
CA TYR A 15 0.37 4.96 2.42
C TYR A 15 0.91 5.63 3.70
N PHE A 16 0.06 6.31 4.48
CA PHE A 16 0.48 6.84 5.80
C PHE A 16 1.02 5.74 6.71
N ALA A 17 0.32 4.61 6.79
CA ALA A 17 0.74 3.47 7.59
C ALA A 17 2.08 2.89 7.12
N TYR A 18 2.27 2.76 5.81
CA TYR A 18 3.50 2.25 5.24
C TYR A 18 4.68 3.20 5.51
N ALA A 19 4.51 4.50 5.32
CA ALA A 19 5.55 5.49 5.60
C ALA A 19 5.98 5.47 7.08
N ARG A 20 5.03 5.38 8.00
CA ARG A 20 5.29 5.25 9.44
C ARG A 20 5.95 3.92 9.79
N PHE A 21 5.50 2.83 9.18
CA PHE A 21 6.12 1.51 9.32
C PHE A 21 7.58 1.54 8.86
N GLN A 22 7.89 2.14 7.71
CA GLN A 22 9.25 2.24 7.20
C GLN A 22 10.17 2.98 8.17
N ARG A 23 9.71 4.09 8.76
CA ARG A 23 10.49 4.83 9.77
C ARG A 23 10.72 4.01 11.05
N ALA A 24 9.68 3.36 11.56
CA ALA A 24 9.79 2.46 12.71
C ALA A 24 10.73 1.27 12.44
N ALA A 25 10.62 0.64 11.27
CA ALA A 25 11.49 -0.47 10.86
C ALA A 25 12.94 -0.02 10.65
N ALA A 26 13.16 1.17 10.09
CA ALA A 26 14.48 1.76 9.94
C ALA A 26 15.15 2.01 11.31
N ARG A 27 14.40 2.50 12.29
CA ARG A 27 14.88 2.66 13.67
C ARG A 27 15.33 1.31 14.27
N ILE A 28 14.51 0.26 14.16
CA ILE A 28 14.86 -1.08 14.66
C ILE A 28 16.11 -1.62 13.96
N ARG A 29 16.22 -1.43 12.64
CA ARG A 29 17.40 -1.85 11.86
C ARG A 29 18.66 -1.10 12.30
N ALA A 30 18.56 0.18 12.62
CA ALA A 30 19.67 0.98 13.14
C ALA A 30 20.11 0.54 14.56
N GLU A 31 19.17 0.01 15.35
CA GLU A 31 19.44 -0.58 16.67
C GLU A 31 19.96 -2.04 16.58
N GLY A 32 20.21 -2.56 15.37
CA GLY A 32 20.75 -3.90 15.14
C GLY A 32 19.69 -5.01 15.01
N GLY A 33 18.40 -4.65 15.07
CA GLY A 33 17.30 -5.58 14.86
C GLY A 33 17.05 -5.91 13.39
N GLN A 34 16.27 -6.96 13.13
CA GLN A 34 15.86 -7.35 11.78
C GLN A 34 14.34 -7.30 11.63
N VAL A 35 13.87 -6.59 10.59
CA VAL A 35 12.45 -6.50 10.23
C VAL A 35 12.29 -6.91 8.77
N ALA A 36 11.54 -7.99 8.55
CA ALA A 36 11.10 -8.45 7.25
C ALA A 36 9.59 -8.21 7.11
N VAL A 37 9.16 -7.68 5.96
CA VAL A 37 7.76 -7.40 5.68
C VAL A 37 7.25 -8.29 4.56
N ARG A 38 6.07 -8.88 4.77
CA ARG A 38 5.32 -9.62 3.76
C ARG A 38 4.11 -8.81 3.35
N PHE A 39 4.05 -8.46 2.08
CA PHE A 39 2.95 -7.69 1.52
C PHE A 39 1.77 -8.61 1.19
N ARG A 40 0.59 -8.23 1.65
CA ARG A 40 -0.66 -8.96 1.45
C ARG A 40 -1.63 -8.08 0.66
N PRO A 41 -2.07 -8.50 -0.53
CA PRO A 41 -2.95 -7.70 -1.36
C PRO A 41 -4.34 -7.60 -0.74
N PHE A 42 -4.97 -6.47 -1.00
CA PHE A 42 -6.37 -6.22 -0.76
C PHE A 42 -6.88 -5.33 -1.89
N GLN A 43 -8.14 -5.49 -2.29
CA GLN A 43 -8.78 -4.57 -3.23
C GLN A 43 -9.94 -3.87 -2.54
N LEU A 44 -9.87 -2.55 -2.43
CA LEU A 44 -10.96 -1.71 -1.93
C LEU A 44 -12.20 -1.86 -2.82
N ASP A 45 -12.00 -1.87 -4.14
CA ASP A 45 -13.07 -2.07 -5.13
C ASP A 45 -12.65 -3.10 -6.17
N PRO A 46 -13.03 -4.39 -5.98
CA PRO A 46 -12.75 -5.46 -6.94
C PRO A 46 -13.46 -5.29 -8.30
N ARG A 47 -14.30 -4.27 -8.47
CA ARG A 47 -15.05 -4.00 -9.70
C ARG A 47 -14.42 -2.88 -10.54
N ALA A 48 -13.39 -2.19 -10.01
CA ALA A 48 -12.68 -1.16 -10.76
C ALA A 48 -12.07 -1.75 -12.04
N THR A 49 -12.10 -0.99 -13.13
CA THR A 49 -11.60 -1.43 -14.43
C THR A 49 -10.17 -0.93 -14.68
N ALA A 50 -9.51 -1.48 -15.70
CA ALA A 50 -8.18 -1.04 -16.08
C ALA A 50 -8.15 0.39 -16.67
N ASP A 51 -9.20 0.79 -17.39
CA ASP A 51 -9.33 2.16 -17.91
C ASP A 51 -9.38 3.18 -16.76
N GLY A 52 -9.95 2.77 -15.63
CA GLY A 52 -10.11 3.58 -14.44
C GLY A 52 -11.09 4.75 -14.65
N GLU A 53 -11.27 5.52 -13.58
CA GLU A 53 -12.05 6.75 -13.59
C GLU A 53 -11.44 7.77 -12.62
N PRO A 54 -11.82 9.06 -12.71
CA PRO A 54 -11.32 10.06 -11.78
C PRO A 54 -11.64 9.68 -10.32
N LYS A 55 -10.61 9.57 -9.49
CA LYS A 55 -10.76 9.17 -8.08
C LYS A 55 -11.68 10.11 -7.32
N ILE A 56 -11.64 11.41 -7.61
CA ILE A 56 -12.52 12.38 -6.96
C ILE A 56 -13.99 12.07 -7.21
N ASP A 57 -14.36 11.59 -8.39
CA ASP A 57 -15.75 11.25 -8.71
C ASP A 57 -16.20 9.99 -7.98
N VAL A 58 -15.31 9.00 -7.82
CA VAL A 58 -15.55 7.83 -6.95
C VAL A 58 -15.79 8.26 -5.51
N LEU A 59 -14.94 9.15 -4.98
CA LEU A 59 -15.04 9.65 -3.61
C LEU A 59 -16.32 10.47 -3.40
N ARG A 60 -16.71 11.32 -4.36
CA ARG A 60 -17.97 12.07 -4.31
C ARG A 60 -19.19 11.15 -4.29
N ARG A 61 -19.19 10.06 -5.07
CA ARG A 61 -20.27 9.06 -5.03
C ARG A 61 -20.33 8.31 -3.71
N ALA A 62 -19.18 8.05 -3.08
CA ALA A 62 -19.10 7.30 -1.83
C ALA A 62 -19.37 8.16 -0.57
N PHE A 63 -18.89 9.40 -0.55
CA PHE A 63 -18.84 10.26 0.64
C PHE A 63 -19.63 11.58 0.50
N GLY A 64 -20.15 11.89 -0.69
CA GLY A 64 -20.97 13.07 -0.93
C GLY A 64 -20.13 14.36 -1.06
N VAL A 65 -20.74 15.48 -0.67
CA VAL A 65 -20.22 16.84 -0.89
C VAL A 65 -18.92 17.15 -0.15
N GLU A 66 -18.63 16.41 0.92
CA GLU A 66 -17.43 16.59 1.75
C GLU A 66 -16.16 15.96 1.12
N ALA A 67 -16.28 15.25 -0.01
CA ALA A 67 -15.18 14.52 -0.62
C ALA A 67 -14.01 15.44 -1.01
N ASP A 68 -14.30 16.61 -1.59
CA ASP A 68 -13.30 17.58 -2.01
C ASP A 68 -12.51 18.16 -0.82
N ASP A 69 -13.21 18.56 0.24
CA ASP A 69 -12.59 19.08 1.46
C ASP A 69 -11.78 18.00 2.20
N ALA A 70 -12.29 16.76 2.21
CA ALA A 70 -11.56 15.62 2.76
C ALA A 70 -10.26 15.35 1.98
N VAL A 71 -10.28 15.45 0.65
CA VAL A 71 -9.09 15.29 -0.19
C VAL A 71 -8.07 16.40 0.12
N ALA A 72 -8.49 17.66 0.15
CA ALA A 72 -7.61 18.78 0.48
C ALA A 72 -6.99 18.64 1.89
N GLY A 73 -7.80 18.19 2.87
CA GLY A 73 -7.33 17.88 4.22
C GLY A 73 -6.28 16.76 4.23
N MET A 74 -6.42 15.74 3.38
CA MET A 74 -5.44 14.66 3.26
C MET A 74 -4.13 15.10 2.61
N GLU A 75 -4.16 16.00 1.63
CA GLU A 75 -2.93 16.56 1.04
C GLU A 75 -2.14 17.37 2.07
N SER A 76 -2.82 18.21 2.87
CA SER A 76 -2.20 18.96 3.96
C SER A 76 -1.60 18.03 5.03
N LYS A 77 -2.32 16.96 5.40
CA LYS A 77 -1.83 15.95 6.32
C LYS A 77 -0.63 15.18 5.77
N ALA A 78 -0.61 14.86 4.48
CA ALA A 78 0.51 14.17 3.84
C ALA A 78 1.78 15.02 3.94
N ALA A 79 1.67 16.32 3.64
CA ALA A 79 2.77 17.25 3.71
C ALA A 79 3.40 17.34 5.11
N SER A 80 2.59 17.31 6.18
CA SER A 80 3.11 17.35 7.56
C SER A 80 3.86 16.07 7.98
N GLU A 81 3.71 14.98 7.21
CA GLU A 81 4.42 13.70 7.43
C GLU A 81 5.50 13.43 6.37
N GLY A 82 5.88 14.45 5.59
CA GLY A 82 6.92 14.34 4.55
C GLY A 82 6.48 13.58 3.30
N LEU A 83 5.17 13.38 3.12
CA LEU A 83 4.58 12.79 1.92
C LEU A 83 4.03 13.89 1.00
N THR A 84 3.94 13.60 -0.30
CA THR A 84 3.35 14.52 -1.27
C THR A 84 2.16 13.84 -1.92
N PHE A 85 0.95 14.26 -1.57
CA PHE A 85 -0.25 13.80 -2.26
C PHE A 85 -0.71 14.86 -3.26
N ARG A 86 -1.12 14.38 -4.43
CA ARG A 86 -1.79 15.12 -5.50
C ARG A 86 -2.93 14.23 -5.96
N HIS A 87 -4.17 14.51 -5.54
CA HIS A 87 -5.32 13.67 -5.86
C HIS A 87 -6.32 14.34 -6.80
N ARG A 88 -5.97 15.51 -7.33
CA ARG A 88 -6.81 16.23 -8.30
C ARG A 88 -7.08 15.40 -9.55
N HIS A 89 -6.09 14.64 -10.02
CA HIS A 89 -6.13 13.80 -11.21
C HIS A 89 -5.83 12.33 -10.91
N ALA A 90 -5.81 11.94 -9.62
CA ALA A 90 -5.59 10.54 -9.27
C ALA A 90 -6.65 9.64 -9.92
N VAL A 91 -6.23 8.46 -10.38
CA VAL A 91 -7.07 7.51 -11.11
C VAL A 91 -7.47 6.36 -10.18
N TRP A 92 -8.77 6.11 -10.07
CA TRP A 92 -9.30 4.90 -9.43
C TRP A 92 -9.40 3.79 -10.46
N SER A 93 -8.54 2.79 -10.36
CA SER A 93 -8.39 1.70 -11.34
C SER A 93 -8.29 0.35 -10.65
N ASP A 94 -8.37 -0.74 -11.43
CA ASP A 94 -8.02 -2.07 -10.94
C ASP A 94 -6.60 -2.06 -10.35
N THR A 95 -6.44 -2.74 -9.21
CA THR A 95 -5.16 -2.82 -8.48
C THR A 95 -4.54 -4.21 -8.55
N LEU A 96 -5.20 -5.20 -9.17
CA LEU A 96 -4.65 -6.53 -9.33
C LEU A 96 -3.29 -6.52 -10.06
N PRO A 97 -3.10 -5.77 -11.17
CA PRO A 97 -1.80 -5.71 -11.85
C PRO A 97 -0.69 -5.12 -10.97
N ALA A 98 -1.01 -4.12 -10.15
CA ALA A 98 -0.08 -3.51 -9.20
C ALA A 98 0.31 -4.50 -8.08
N HIS A 99 -0.66 -5.21 -7.50
CA HIS A 99 -0.41 -6.23 -6.48
C HIS A 99 0.42 -7.41 -7.00
N ARG A 100 0.19 -7.81 -8.25
CA ARG A 100 1.03 -8.79 -8.94
C ARG A 100 2.47 -8.32 -9.08
N LEU A 101 2.67 -7.07 -9.49
CA LEU A 101 4.01 -6.51 -9.59
C LEU A 101 4.71 -6.45 -8.22
N ILE A 102 3.97 -6.16 -7.14
CA ILE A 102 4.49 -6.22 -5.77
C ILE A 102 4.92 -7.64 -5.40
N ALA A 103 4.12 -8.65 -5.73
CA ALA A 103 4.46 -10.06 -5.46
C ALA A 103 5.73 -10.49 -6.22
N VAL A 104 5.83 -10.12 -7.50
CA VAL A 104 7.03 -10.37 -8.32
C VAL A 104 8.26 -9.66 -7.72
N ALA A 105 8.12 -8.41 -7.32
CA ALA A 105 9.19 -7.65 -6.68
C ALA A 105 9.61 -8.25 -5.34
N ALA A 106 8.66 -8.72 -4.52
CA ALA A 106 8.94 -9.37 -3.25
C ALA A 106 9.79 -10.63 -3.43
N GLY A 107 9.50 -11.44 -4.46
CA GLY A 107 10.31 -12.61 -4.83
C GLY A 107 11.74 -12.27 -5.27
N GLN A 108 12.01 -11.00 -5.62
CA GLN A 108 13.32 -10.48 -6.00
C GLN A 108 14.01 -9.68 -4.88
N GLY A 109 13.43 -9.65 -3.67
CA GLY A 109 13.94 -8.83 -2.56
C GLY A 109 13.74 -7.32 -2.76
N ARG A 110 12.84 -6.93 -3.67
CA ARG A 110 12.53 -5.54 -4.04
C ARG A 110 11.13 -5.09 -3.64
N GLY A 111 10.43 -5.89 -2.81
CA GLY A 111 9.05 -5.61 -2.40
C GLY A 111 8.87 -4.22 -1.79
N GLU A 112 9.71 -3.83 -0.81
CA GLU A 112 9.60 -2.52 -0.16
C GLU A 112 9.78 -1.35 -1.15
N ALA A 113 10.72 -1.49 -2.09
CA ALA A 113 10.98 -0.48 -3.13
C ALA A 113 9.78 -0.38 -4.10
N MET A 114 9.20 -1.50 -4.50
CA MET A 114 8.06 -1.52 -5.41
C MET A 114 6.80 -0.95 -4.77
N VAL A 115 6.53 -1.28 -3.50
CA VAL A 115 5.39 -0.72 -2.76
C VAL A 115 5.51 0.79 -2.62
N GLU A 116 6.67 1.31 -2.22
CA GLU A 116 6.91 2.75 -2.15
C GLU A 116 6.71 3.41 -3.52
N ARG A 117 7.24 2.79 -4.58
CA ARG A 117 7.14 3.34 -5.93
C ARG A 117 5.70 3.40 -6.44
N LEU A 118 4.89 2.37 -6.18
CA LEU A 118 3.48 2.33 -6.58
C LEU A 118 2.62 3.31 -5.78
N PHE A 119 2.89 3.46 -4.48
CA PHE A 119 2.23 4.48 -3.69
C PHE A 119 2.51 5.89 -4.23
N ARG A 120 3.78 6.20 -4.55
CA ARG A 120 4.12 7.47 -5.22
C ARG A 120 3.46 7.61 -6.59
N ALA A 121 3.47 6.55 -7.39
CA ALA A 121 2.87 6.56 -8.72
C ALA A 121 1.39 6.97 -8.66
N HIS A 122 0.63 6.37 -7.75
CA HIS A 122 -0.79 6.67 -7.62
C HIS A 122 -1.06 8.00 -6.89
N HIS A 123 -0.42 8.23 -5.74
CA HIS A 123 -0.76 9.35 -4.87
C HIS A 123 -0.04 10.65 -5.18
N THR A 124 1.12 10.62 -5.84
CA THR A 124 1.95 11.79 -6.12
C THR A 124 2.04 12.08 -7.61
N ASP A 125 2.25 11.05 -8.41
CA ASP A 125 2.43 11.18 -9.86
C ASP A 125 1.11 11.11 -10.63
N GLU A 126 -0.01 10.82 -9.94
CA GLU A 126 -1.37 10.73 -10.49
C GLU A 126 -1.51 9.71 -11.64
N LEU A 127 -0.69 8.66 -11.62
CA LEU A 127 -0.62 7.65 -12.67
C LEU A 127 -1.67 6.54 -12.49
N ASN A 128 -2.16 6.02 -13.62
CA ASN A 128 -2.98 4.81 -13.65
C ASN A 128 -2.10 3.57 -13.38
N ILE A 129 -2.31 2.93 -12.23
CA ILE A 129 -1.56 1.73 -11.80
C ILE A 129 -2.15 0.41 -12.32
N ALA A 130 -3.16 0.47 -13.21
CA ALA A 130 -3.59 -0.67 -14.02
C ALA A 130 -2.96 -0.68 -15.43
N ASP A 131 -2.42 0.45 -15.89
CA ASP A 131 -1.83 0.57 -17.22
C ASP A 131 -0.53 -0.25 -17.35
N PRO A 132 -0.46 -1.23 -18.27
CA PRO A 132 0.73 -2.05 -18.46
C PRO A 132 1.99 -1.27 -18.85
N VAL A 133 1.85 -0.15 -19.58
CA VAL A 133 3.01 0.68 -19.97
C VAL A 133 3.57 1.40 -18.75
N THR A 134 2.69 2.00 -17.94
CA THR A 134 3.04 2.60 -16.66
C THR A 134 3.72 1.58 -15.75
N LEU A 135 3.10 0.42 -15.49
CA LEU A 135 3.63 -0.59 -14.58
C LEU A 135 5.00 -1.12 -14.98
N ARG A 136 5.26 -1.28 -16.29
CA ARG A 136 6.58 -1.68 -16.80
C ARG A 136 7.64 -0.64 -16.47
N ARG A 137 7.36 0.63 -16.75
CA ARG A 137 8.26 1.73 -16.41
C ARG A 137 8.53 1.79 -14.90
N LEU A 138 7.49 1.62 -14.07
CA LEU A 138 7.64 1.59 -12.61
C LEU A 138 8.49 0.41 -12.12
N ALA A 139 8.36 -0.75 -12.76
CA ALA A 139 9.17 -1.92 -12.47
C ALA A 139 10.65 -1.67 -12.79
N ASP A 140 10.94 -1.08 -13.96
CA ASP A 140 12.29 -0.73 -14.38
C ASP A 140 12.93 0.28 -13.40
N GLU A 141 12.20 1.31 -13.00
CA GLU A 141 12.64 2.30 -12.00
C GLU A 141 12.95 1.65 -10.63
N ALA A 142 12.24 0.59 -10.27
CA ALA A 142 12.46 -0.17 -9.03
C ALA A 142 13.50 -1.30 -9.17
N GLY A 143 14.07 -1.51 -10.37
CA GLY A 143 14.99 -2.61 -10.65
C GLY A 143 14.34 -3.99 -10.55
N VAL A 144 13.04 -4.08 -10.88
CA VAL A 144 12.23 -5.31 -10.82
C VAL A 144 12.09 -5.87 -12.24
N ALA A 145 12.55 -7.11 -12.44
CA ALA A 145 12.27 -7.82 -13.68
C ALA A 145 10.77 -8.15 -13.73
N SER A 146 10.05 -7.58 -14.70
CA SER A 146 8.67 -7.95 -14.96
C SER A 146 8.61 -9.42 -15.40
N ARG A 147 7.64 -10.16 -14.88
CA ARG A 147 7.36 -11.54 -15.28
C ARG A 147 5.88 -11.64 -15.63
N ASP A 148 5.58 -12.36 -16.70
CA ASP A 148 4.21 -12.68 -17.05
C ASP A 148 3.64 -13.74 -16.09
N GLY A 149 2.32 -13.70 -15.86
CA GLY A 149 1.62 -14.60 -14.95
C GLY A 149 1.60 -14.13 -13.48
N GLY A 150 1.06 -14.97 -12.59
CA GLY A 150 0.90 -14.67 -11.16
C GLY A 150 -0.44 -14.03 -10.77
N ASP A 151 -1.30 -13.69 -11.73
CA ASP A 151 -2.65 -13.17 -11.46
C ASP A 151 -3.48 -14.14 -10.61
N GLU A 152 -3.41 -15.44 -10.89
CA GLU A 152 -4.14 -16.47 -10.14
C GLU A 152 -3.68 -16.55 -8.68
N ASP A 153 -2.38 -16.49 -8.44
CA ASP A 153 -1.80 -16.49 -7.09
C ASP A 153 -2.26 -15.26 -6.29
N VAL A 154 -2.25 -14.08 -6.92
CA VAL A 154 -2.71 -12.84 -6.29
C VAL A 154 -4.22 -12.88 -6.04
N ARG A 155 -5.02 -13.42 -6.97
CA ARG A 155 -6.47 -13.61 -6.76
C ARG A 155 -6.76 -14.58 -5.63
N ALA A 156 -6.01 -15.68 -5.53
CA ALA A 156 -6.12 -16.63 -4.41
C ALA A 156 -5.76 -15.96 -3.08
N GLU A 157 -4.71 -15.14 -3.07
CA GLU A 157 -4.28 -14.37 -1.90
C GLU A 157 -5.33 -13.33 -1.48
N LEU A 158 -5.93 -12.61 -2.43
CA LEU A 158 -7.03 -11.68 -2.19
C LEU A 158 -8.23 -12.39 -1.56
N ALA A 159 -8.61 -13.56 -2.09
CA ALA A 159 -9.68 -14.38 -1.54
C ALA A 159 -9.34 -14.85 -0.12
N ARG A 160 -8.10 -15.26 0.14
CA ARG A 160 -7.64 -15.68 1.47
C ARG A 160 -7.72 -14.55 2.48
N VAL A 161 -7.17 -13.37 2.16
CA VAL A 161 -7.21 -12.17 3.02
C VAL A 161 -8.66 -11.79 3.37
N ARG A 162 -9.58 -11.91 2.42
CA ARG A 162 -11.02 -11.68 2.65
C ARG A 162 -11.65 -12.75 3.56
N ALA A 163 -11.29 -14.02 3.38
CA ALA A 163 -11.77 -15.13 4.19
C ALA A 163 -11.27 -15.05 5.64
N GLU A 164 -10.08 -14.49 5.86
CA GLU A 164 -9.50 -14.19 7.17
C GLU A 164 -10.20 -13.01 7.89
N GLY A 165 -11.29 -12.46 7.33
CA GLY A 165 -12.12 -11.45 7.97
C GLY A 165 -11.64 -10.01 7.78
N VAL A 166 -10.62 -9.76 6.95
CA VAL A 166 -10.19 -8.38 6.66
C VAL A 166 -11.27 -7.67 5.85
N ARG A 167 -11.86 -6.63 6.45
CA ARG A 167 -12.92 -5.79 5.84
C ARG A 167 -12.43 -4.42 5.39
N GLY A 168 -11.29 -3.97 5.89
CA GLY A 168 -10.68 -2.71 5.53
C GLY A 168 -9.17 -2.75 5.77
N VAL A 169 -8.48 -1.76 5.21
CA VAL A 169 -7.03 -1.61 5.23
C VAL A 169 -6.65 -0.20 5.71
N PRO A 170 -5.43 0.00 6.25
CA PRO A 170 -4.36 -0.98 6.42
C PRO A 170 -4.54 -1.91 7.61
N VAL A 171 -3.92 -3.10 7.54
CA VAL A 171 -3.79 -4.04 8.66
C VAL A 171 -2.34 -4.52 8.76
N PHE A 172 -1.79 -4.53 9.97
CA PHE A 172 -0.53 -5.20 10.27
C PHE A 172 -0.79 -6.47 11.08
N ARG A 173 -0.07 -7.55 10.78
CA ARG A 173 -0.03 -8.77 11.61
C ARG A 173 1.40 -9.07 12.00
N LEU A 174 1.64 -9.18 13.30
CA LEU A 174 2.93 -9.52 13.87
C LEU A 174 2.74 -10.10 15.26
N ALA A 175 3.61 -11.01 15.69
CA ALA A 175 3.60 -11.56 17.06
C ALA A 175 2.24 -12.08 17.55
N GLY A 176 1.45 -12.72 16.66
CA GLY A 176 0.10 -13.21 16.99
C GLY A 176 -0.96 -12.11 17.19
N ARG A 177 -0.61 -10.84 16.95
CA ARG A 177 -1.49 -9.67 17.07
C ARG A 177 -1.90 -9.18 15.70
N THR A 178 -3.14 -8.71 15.60
CA THR A 178 -3.65 -7.98 14.43
C THR A 178 -3.89 -6.52 14.84
N LEU A 179 -3.29 -5.60 14.08
CA LEU A 179 -3.35 -4.17 14.30
C LEU A 179 -4.05 -3.50 13.13
N HIS A 180 -5.09 -2.74 13.39
CA HIS A 180 -5.92 -2.11 12.36
C HIS A 180 -5.66 -0.61 12.25
N GLY A 181 -5.67 -0.11 11.01
CA GLY A 181 -5.61 1.31 10.71
C GLY A 181 -4.20 1.89 10.65
N ALA A 182 -4.11 3.17 10.29
CA ALA A 182 -2.86 3.92 10.21
C ALA A 182 -2.39 4.33 11.62
N LEU A 183 -1.80 3.37 12.34
CA LEU A 183 -1.21 3.59 13.66
C LEU A 183 -0.08 4.63 13.62
N SER A 184 0.28 5.14 14.81
CA SER A 184 1.45 6.03 14.94
C SER A 184 2.75 5.24 14.74
N GLU A 185 3.81 5.94 14.33
CA GLU A 185 5.16 5.38 14.22
C GLU A 185 5.62 4.75 15.54
N GLU A 186 5.39 5.43 16.67
CA GLU A 186 5.78 4.93 17.98
C GLU A 186 5.00 3.65 18.35
N THR A 187 3.70 3.59 18.05
CA THR A 187 2.92 2.36 18.27
C THR A 187 3.45 1.19 17.44
N LEU A 188 3.81 1.43 16.18
CA LEU A 188 4.38 0.39 15.30
C LEU A 188 5.76 -0.05 15.79
N TYR A 189 6.63 0.90 16.18
CA TYR A 189 7.93 0.63 16.75
C TYR A 189 7.80 -0.24 18.01
N GLN A 190 6.99 0.17 18.99
CA GLN A 190 6.78 -0.60 20.23
C GLN A 190 6.23 -2.01 19.96
N ALA A 191 5.28 -2.13 19.03
CA ALA A 191 4.72 -3.43 18.67
C ALA A 191 5.78 -4.38 18.07
N MET A 192 6.68 -3.86 17.23
CA MET A 192 7.75 -4.65 16.61
C MET A 192 8.90 -4.94 17.58
N SER A 193 9.33 -3.97 18.37
CA SER A 193 10.47 -4.09 19.30
C SER A 193 10.19 -5.05 20.45
N ALA A 194 8.97 -5.08 20.97
CA ALA A 194 8.56 -6.04 22.01
C ALA A 194 8.75 -7.51 21.58
N THR A 195 8.83 -7.77 20.28
CA THR A 195 9.00 -9.13 19.74
C THR A 195 10.44 -9.42 19.27
N VAL A 196 11.32 -8.41 19.22
CA VAL A 196 12.76 -8.61 18.95
C VAL A 196 13.52 -8.96 20.23
N ALA A 197 13.03 -8.53 21.38
CA ALA A 197 13.62 -8.78 22.70
C ALA A 197 13.17 -10.08 23.38
N ALA A 198 12.24 -10.83 22.76
CA ALA A 198 11.72 -12.11 23.24
C ALA A 198 12.29 -13.26 22.39
#